data_AF-A0A4Y2X639-F1
#
_entry.id   AF-A0A4Y2X639-F1
#
_cell.length_a   1.000
_cell.length_b   1.000
_cell.length_c   1.000
_cell.angle_alpha   90.00
_cell.angle_beta   90.00
_cell.angle_gamma   90.00
#
_symmetry.space_group_name_H-M   'P 1'
#
loop_
_entity.id
_entity.type
_entity.pdbx_description
1 polymer ?
#
loop_
_entity_poly.entity_id
_entity_poly.type
_entity_poly.pdbx_seq_one_letter_code
_entity_poly.pdbx_strand_id
1 'polypeptide(L)'
;MTNGRTEYTFLWFVENYSYCWHKNGESLVSPEFTADGLEGTVWTLYLYPRGNTDDYKGNISFYLKRSPYDGNSKDFSLKYELSVLAVDGSSIRSSYCECTFKKECGNGYGSPSISKMDEVLKSRKADYLPQDTLSLRCKIWRGEGSIQQVNEISARTRIGIEQICFHHVTESFSKLEPNEKKTTHIRTPSKKCDLSSSLYFIDDSSEGKVMVEITPSSTKEILSKCKFSLLDASGEKIECGEADNRCDATRKDIQSLPLSLTRQVILNKKSEYLSHDKLSLSCECIFSTGVEYQKIERTLYEKPFVALTQMSNDVQNKDMYNSVQKLSSSPSALDDLKAIYNNQVLTDVELKTKTKSFAAHKIWLCARSPIFKAMLTNDMKEKNSNIIQLDDLEDETVQQLLLFLYTDKLENL
;
A
#
# COMPACT_ATOMS: atom_id res chain seq x y z
N MET A 1 1.02 -25.48 -43.14
CA MET A 1 0.30 -24.68 -42.13
C MET A 1 1.11 -24.75 -40.86
N THR A 2 1.76 -23.66 -40.46
CA THR A 2 2.57 -23.62 -39.24
C THR A 2 1.63 -23.67 -38.04
N ASN A 3 1.52 -24.83 -37.38
CA ASN A 3 0.80 -24.97 -36.11
C ASN A 3 1.33 -23.90 -35.14
N GLY A 4 0.53 -22.87 -34.92
CA GLY A 4 0.87 -21.72 -34.09
C GLY A 4 0.32 -21.90 -32.69
N ARG A 5 1.12 -21.55 -31.69
CA ARG A 5 0.64 -21.41 -30.32
C ARG A 5 0.15 -19.98 -30.10
N THR A 6 -1.08 -19.83 -29.64
CA THR A 6 -1.59 -18.55 -29.15
C THR A 6 -1.48 -18.52 -27.64
N GLU A 7 -0.90 -17.45 -27.10
CA GLU A 7 -0.73 -17.25 -25.65
C GLU A 7 -1.53 -16.04 -25.18
N TYR A 8 -2.25 -16.22 -24.09
CA TYR A 8 -3.03 -15.18 -23.42
C TYR A 8 -2.46 -15.00 -22.03
N THR A 9 -2.10 -13.78 -21.68
CA THR A 9 -1.53 -13.45 -20.38
C THR A 9 -2.49 -12.52 -19.64
N PHE A 10 -2.90 -12.90 -18.45
CA PHE A 10 -3.62 -12.04 -17.52
C PHE A 10 -2.71 -11.70 -16.35
N LEU A 11 -2.39 -10.43 -16.19
CA LEU A 11 -1.62 -9.87 -15.07
C LEU A 11 -2.58 -9.26 -14.06
N TRP A 12 -2.39 -9.58 -12.79
CA TRP A 12 -3.19 -9.06 -11.70
C TRP A 12 -2.32 -8.49 -10.59
N PHE A 13 -2.48 -7.20 -10.34
CA PHE A 13 -1.75 -6.45 -9.32
C PHE A 13 -2.66 -6.20 -8.12
N VAL A 14 -2.29 -6.74 -6.96
CA VAL A 14 -3.02 -6.55 -5.71
C VAL A 14 -2.24 -5.61 -4.81
N GLU A 15 -2.66 -4.36 -4.74
CA GLU A 15 -2.03 -3.32 -3.91
C GLU A 15 -2.49 -3.44 -2.45
N ASN A 16 -1.63 -2.99 -1.55
CA ASN A 16 -1.84 -3.08 -0.10
C ASN A 16 -2.05 -4.53 0.37
N TYR A 17 -1.35 -5.47 -0.28
CA TYR A 17 -1.57 -6.91 -0.09
C TYR A 17 -1.35 -7.36 1.35
N SER A 18 -0.41 -6.76 2.09
CA SER A 18 -0.20 -7.11 3.50
C SER A 18 -1.43 -6.86 4.37
N TYR A 19 -2.36 -6.02 3.91
CA TYR A 19 -3.62 -5.71 4.58
C TYR A 19 -4.78 -6.61 4.12
N CYS A 20 -4.49 -7.72 3.43
CA CYS A 20 -5.46 -8.76 3.13
C CYS A 20 -6.19 -9.21 4.41
N TRP A 21 -7.51 -9.04 4.41
CA TRP A 21 -8.33 -9.34 5.56
C TRP A 21 -8.92 -10.75 5.54
N HIS A 22 -8.91 -11.44 4.41
CA HIS A 22 -9.50 -12.77 4.23
C HIS A 22 -9.04 -13.80 5.27
N LYS A 23 -9.99 -14.52 5.88
CA LYS A 23 -9.72 -15.72 6.70
C LYS A 23 -9.26 -16.89 5.83
N ASN A 24 -8.81 -17.98 6.46
CA ASN A 24 -8.63 -19.24 5.74
C ASN A 24 -9.95 -19.65 5.06
N GLY A 25 -9.87 -20.11 3.81
CA GLY A 25 -11.04 -20.43 2.98
C GLY A 25 -11.67 -19.23 2.26
N GLU A 26 -11.34 -18.00 2.65
CA GLU A 26 -11.82 -16.78 1.97
C GLU A 26 -10.83 -16.34 0.89
N SER A 27 -11.36 -15.83 -0.23
CA SER A 27 -10.56 -15.42 -1.39
C SER A 27 -10.77 -13.97 -1.78
N LEU A 28 -9.68 -13.33 -2.18
CA LEU A 28 -9.73 -12.17 -3.06
C LEU A 28 -9.94 -12.67 -4.51
N VAL A 29 -10.81 -11.99 -5.25
CA VAL A 29 -11.23 -12.37 -6.60
C VAL A 29 -10.81 -11.28 -7.57
N SER A 30 -10.23 -11.62 -8.73
CA SER A 30 -9.87 -10.64 -9.77
C SER A 30 -11.10 -10.11 -10.52
N PRO A 31 -10.97 -9.05 -11.34
CA PRO A 31 -11.95 -8.79 -12.39
C PRO A 31 -12.12 -10.04 -13.28
N GLU A 32 -13.33 -10.22 -13.79
CA GLU A 32 -13.60 -11.20 -14.83
C GLU A 32 -12.91 -10.79 -16.13
N PHE A 33 -12.43 -11.77 -16.88
CA PHE A 33 -11.82 -11.54 -18.18
C PHE A 33 -12.23 -12.60 -19.20
N THR A 34 -12.24 -12.19 -20.45
CA THR A 34 -12.39 -13.06 -21.62
C THR A 34 -11.14 -12.91 -22.48
N ALA A 35 -10.90 -13.89 -23.34
CA ALA A 35 -9.88 -13.74 -24.36
C ALA A 35 -10.40 -14.33 -25.68
N ASP A 36 -9.98 -13.72 -26.79
CA ASP A 36 -10.26 -14.25 -28.12
C ASP A 36 -9.73 -15.69 -28.19
N GLY A 37 -10.37 -16.59 -28.95
CA GLY A 37 -9.96 -18.00 -28.98
C GLY A 37 -10.27 -18.84 -27.72
N LEU A 38 -10.80 -18.24 -26.64
CA LEU A 38 -11.42 -18.96 -25.51
C LEU A 38 -12.93 -19.15 -25.70
N GLU A 39 -13.42 -19.05 -26.94
CA GLU A 39 -14.80 -19.41 -27.33
C GLU A 39 -15.89 -18.76 -26.46
N GLY A 40 -15.67 -17.49 -26.07
CA GLY A 40 -16.60 -16.71 -25.25
C GLY A 40 -16.71 -17.13 -23.78
N THR A 41 -15.81 -17.99 -23.30
CA THR A 41 -15.75 -18.37 -21.87
C THR A 41 -15.22 -17.22 -21.03
N VAL A 42 -15.76 -17.09 -19.82
CA VAL A 42 -15.41 -16.01 -18.87
C VAL A 42 -14.63 -16.61 -17.71
N TRP A 43 -13.54 -15.95 -17.33
CA TRP A 43 -12.57 -16.47 -16.37
C TRP A 43 -12.30 -15.48 -15.25
N THR A 44 -11.95 -16.01 -14.09
CA THR A 44 -11.64 -15.22 -12.91
C THR A 44 -10.55 -15.90 -12.10
N LEU A 45 -9.65 -15.10 -11.53
CA LEU A 45 -8.62 -15.59 -10.64
C LEU A 45 -9.05 -15.46 -9.18
N TYR A 46 -8.73 -16.49 -8.40
CA TYR A 46 -9.03 -16.59 -6.97
C TYR A 46 -7.73 -16.73 -6.20
N LEU A 47 -7.45 -15.76 -5.34
CA LEU A 47 -6.30 -15.76 -4.45
C LEU A 47 -6.78 -15.94 -3.02
N TYR A 48 -6.28 -16.95 -2.33
CA TYR A 48 -6.58 -17.23 -0.92
C TYR A 48 -5.35 -16.86 -0.08
N PRO A 49 -5.31 -15.66 0.54
CA PRO A 49 -4.10 -15.16 1.22
C PRO A 49 -3.66 -16.02 2.41
N ARG A 50 -4.59 -16.78 3.00
CA ARG A 50 -4.37 -17.64 4.19
C ARG A 50 -4.70 -19.12 3.95
N GLY A 51 -4.77 -19.53 2.69
CA GLY A 51 -5.07 -20.91 2.27
C GLY A 51 -6.54 -21.11 1.92
N ASN A 52 -6.82 -22.02 1.00
CA ASN A 52 -8.18 -22.34 0.56
C ASN A 52 -8.90 -23.37 1.44
N THR A 53 -8.16 -24.19 2.18
CA THR A 53 -8.66 -25.16 3.17
C THR A 53 -7.76 -25.16 4.40
N ASP A 54 -8.18 -25.85 5.46
CA ASP A 54 -7.39 -25.98 6.69
C ASP A 54 -6.04 -26.70 6.45
N ASP A 55 -5.98 -27.67 5.54
CA ASP A 55 -4.75 -28.38 5.17
C ASP A 55 -3.68 -27.45 4.59
N TYR A 56 -4.11 -26.36 3.96
CA TYR A 56 -3.22 -25.38 3.34
C TYR A 56 -3.14 -24.06 4.12
N LYS A 57 -3.61 -24.04 5.38
CA LYS A 57 -3.52 -22.87 6.24
C LYS A 57 -2.08 -22.34 6.36
N GLY A 58 -1.92 -21.03 6.21
CA GLY A 58 -0.60 -20.38 6.18
C GLY A 58 0.15 -20.49 4.85
N ASN A 59 -0.45 -21.10 3.83
CA ASN A 59 0.00 -21.01 2.45
C ASN A 59 -0.90 -20.06 1.67
N ILE A 60 -0.35 -19.42 0.64
CA ILE A 60 -1.12 -18.67 -0.33
C ILE A 60 -1.56 -19.66 -1.40
N SER A 61 -2.86 -19.71 -1.67
CA SER A 61 -3.43 -20.55 -2.73
C SER A 61 -3.91 -19.70 -3.88
N PHE A 62 -3.73 -20.18 -5.11
CA PHE A 62 -4.02 -19.41 -6.31
C PHE A 62 -4.66 -20.29 -7.39
N TYR A 63 -5.85 -19.91 -7.84
CA TYR A 63 -6.70 -20.70 -8.70
C TYR A 63 -7.26 -19.89 -9.87
N LEU A 64 -7.40 -20.56 -11.00
CA LEU A 64 -8.22 -20.11 -12.12
C LEU A 64 -9.60 -20.76 -11.99
N LYS A 65 -10.66 -19.98 -12.19
CA LYS A 65 -12.04 -20.47 -12.26
C LYS A 65 -12.71 -19.99 -13.53
N ARG A 66 -13.58 -20.83 -14.06
CA ARG A 66 -14.49 -20.49 -15.13
C ARG A 66 -15.81 -20.01 -14.54
N SER A 67 -16.36 -18.92 -15.08
CA SER A 67 -17.66 -18.42 -14.68
C SER A 67 -18.77 -19.41 -15.07
N PRO A 68 -19.70 -19.75 -14.17
CA PRO A 68 -20.81 -20.64 -14.49
C PRO A 68 -21.83 -19.97 -15.45
N TYR A 69 -21.78 -18.64 -15.57
CA TYR A 69 -22.73 -17.84 -16.34
C TYR A 69 -22.26 -17.53 -17.77
N ASP A 70 -21.14 -18.10 -18.23
CA ASP A 70 -20.67 -17.85 -19.59
C ASP A 70 -21.57 -18.49 -20.67
N GLY A 71 -21.49 -17.93 -21.88
CA GLY A 71 -22.36 -18.33 -23.00
C GLY A 71 -22.04 -19.71 -23.59
N ASN A 72 -20.95 -20.35 -23.17
CA ASN A 72 -20.50 -21.62 -23.74
C ASN A 72 -20.97 -22.79 -22.86
N SER A 73 -21.72 -23.74 -23.43
CA SER A 73 -22.30 -24.86 -22.68
C SER A 73 -21.37 -26.07 -22.53
N LYS A 74 -20.23 -26.11 -23.22
CA LYS A 74 -19.33 -27.27 -23.25
C LYS A 74 -18.27 -27.17 -22.17
N ASP A 75 -17.78 -28.32 -21.71
CA ASP A 75 -16.55 -28.41 -20.91
C ASP A 75 -15.36 -27.82 -21.69
N PHE A 76 -14.46 -27.17 -20.98
CA PHE A 76 -13.36 -26.43 -21.61
C PHE A 76 -12.00 -26.82 -21.03
N SER A 77 -11.14 -27.40 -21.85
CA SER A 77 -9.79 -27.84 -21.44
C SER A 77 -8.75 -26.77 -21.70
N LEU A 78 -7.94 -26.47 -20.69
CA LEU A 78 -6.88 -25.46 -20.77
C LEU A 78 -5.54 -25.99 -20.26
N LYS A 79 -4.48 -25.59 -20.97
CA LYS A 79 -3.11 -25.57 -20.46
C LYS A 79 -2.80 -24.15 -20.01
N TYR A 80 -2.38 -24.00 -18.76
CA TYR A 80 -2.07 -22.70 -18.19
C TYR A 80 -0.99 -22.77 -17.12
N GLU A 81 -0.37 -21.63 -16.86
CA GLU A 81 0.59 -21.43 -15.78
C GLU A 81 0.09 -20.30 -14.89
N LEU A 82 0.05 -20.57 -13.58
CA LEU A 82 -0.17 -19.57 -12.56
C LEU A 82 1.18 -19.23 -11.92
N SER A 83 1.48 -17.94 -11.77
CA SER A 83 2.77 -17.50 -11.23
C SER A 83 2.67 -16.26 -10.36
N VAL A 84 3.60 -16.16 -9.42
CA VAL A 84 3.87 -14.95 -8.62
C VAL A 84 5.12 -14.31 -9.20
N LEU A 85 5.06 -13.01 -9.45
CA LEU A 85 6.08 -12.29 -10.20
C LEU A 85 6.94 -11.41 -9.30
N ALA A 86 8.22 -11.31 -9.65
CA ALA A 86 9.16 -10.35 -9.09
C ALA A 86 8.97 -8.96 -9.74
N VAL A 87 9.71 -7.98 -9.21
CA VAL A 87 9.73 -6.59 -9.71
C VAL A 87 10.11 -6.50 -11.18
N ASP A 88 10.97 -7.39 -11.67
CA ASP A 88 11.44 -7.43 -13.06
C ASP A 88 10.49 -8.19 -14.00
N GLY A 89 9.37 -8.71 -13.48
CA GLY A 89 8.41 -9.51 -14.23
C GLY A 89 8.78 -10.99 -14.38
N SER A 90 9.93 -11.43 -13.86
CA SER A 90 10.29 -12.84 -13.80
C SER A 90 9.41 -13.58 -12.79
N SER A 91 9.23 -14.89 -12.98
CA SER A 91 8.43 -15.72 -12.07
C SER A 91 9.27 -16.15 -10.88
N ILE A 92 8.87 -15.73 -9.67
CA ILE A 92 9.46 -16.21 -8.42
C ILE A 92 9.01 -17.66 -8.17
N ARG A 93 7.71 -17.91 -8.35
CA ARG A 93 7.06 -19.21 -8.25
C ARG A 93 6.10 -19.36 -9.41
N SER A 94 6.00 -20.57 -9.95
CA SER A 94 5.00 -20.91 -10.96
C SER A 94 4.46 -22.32 -10.74
N SER A 95 3.26 -22.55 -11.26
CA SER A 95 2.58 -23.83 -11.23
C SER A 95 1.92 -24.04 -12.59
N TYR A 96 2.37 -25.07 -13.31
CA TYR A 96 1.73 -25.53 -14.53
C TYR A 96 0.49 -26.36 -14.21
N CYS A 97 -0.57 -26.18 -14.98
CA CYS A 97 -1.82 -26.91 -14.86
C CYS A 97 -2.39 -27.24 -16.23
N GLU A 98 -2.94 -28.45 -16.34
CA GLU A 98 -3.72 -28.89 -17.49
C GLU A 98 -5.02 -29.49 -16.97
N CYS A 99 -6.14 -28.79 -17.19
CA CYS A 99 -7.40 -29.12 -16.54
C CYS A 99 -8.59 -28.90 -17.46
N THR A 100 -9.63 -29.71 -17.26
CA THR A 100 -10.93 -29.55 -17.91
C THR A 100 -11.92 -28.89 -16.96
N PHE A 101 -12.37 -27.70 -17.33
CA PHE A 101 -13.31 -26.89 -16.56
C PHE A 101 -14.74 -27.23 -16.97
N LYS A 102 -15.45 -27.92 -16.07
CA LYS A 102 -16.87 -28.24 -16.24
C LYS A 102 -17.75 -27.03 -15.96
N LYS A 103 -18.76 -26.80 -16.80
CA LYS A 103 -19.68 -25.65 -16.65
C LYS A 103 -20.45 -25.68 -15.34
N GLU A 104 -20.97 -26.85 -14.96
CA GLU A 104 -21.92 -26.99 -13.86
C GLU A 104 -21.28 -27.03 -12.47
N CYS A 105 -19.96 -27.21 -12.39
CA CYS A 105 -19.29 -27.41 -11.10
C CYS A 105 -18.75 -26.13 -10.47
N GLY A 106 -18.50 -25.06 -11.25
CA GLY A 106 -17.86 -23.82 -10.77
C GLY A 106 -16.50 -24.01 -10.07
N ASN A 107 -15.93 -25.22 -10.15
CA ASN A 107 -14.71 -25.59 -9.45
C ASN A 107 -13.49 -24.95 -10.14
N GLY A 108 -12.59 -24.44 -9.31
CA GLY A 108 -11.32 -23.91 -9.75
C GLY A 108 -10.22 -24.95 -9.77
N TYR A 109 -9.25 -24.75 -10.64
CA TYR A 109 -8.00 -25.50 -10.65
C TYR A 109 -6.82 -24.55 -10.51
N GLY A 110 -5.76 -25.00 -9.86
CA GLY A 110 -4.61 -24.16 -9.52
C GLY A 110 -3.74 -24.77 -8.44
N SER A 111 -2.96 -23.92 -7.78
CA SER A 111 -2.00 -24.36 -6.76
C SER A 111 -2.53 -24.06 -5.35
N PRO A 112 -2.73 -25.10 -4.51
CA PRO A 112 -3.13 -24.90 -3.12
C PRO A 112 -2.04 -24.26 -2.25
N SER A 113 -0.78 -24.35 -2.67
CA SER A 113 0.38 -23.74 -1.99
C SER A 113 1.37 -23.22 -3.03
N ILE A 114 1.07 -22.05 -3.61
CA ILE A 114 1.99 -21.41 -4.56
C ILE A 114 3.18 -20.75 -3.84
N SER A 115 2.96 -20.29 -2.61
CA SER A 115 3.97 -19.67 -1.76
C SER A 115 3.55 -19.76 -0.29
N LYS A 116 4.52 -19.73 0.63
CA LYS A 116 4.23 -19.63 2.07
C LYS A 116 3.93 -18.19 2.45
N MET A 117 2.94 -17.98 3.32
CA MET A 117 2.55 -16.65 3.79
C MET A 117 3.70 -15.92 4.49
N ASP A 118 4.44 -16.61 5.36
CA ASP A 118 5.61 -16.03 6.04
C ASP A 118 6.74 -15.65 5.07
N GLU A 119 6.90 -16.38 3.96
CA GLU A 119 7.88 -16.04 2.93
C GLU A 119 7.51 -14.70 2.28
N VAL A 120 6.23 -14.57 1.88
CA VAL A 120 5.72 -13.39 1.18
C VAL A 120 5.60 -12.16 2.08
N LEU A 121 5.20 -12.32 3.34
CA LEU A 121 4.92 -11.19 4.24
C LEU A 121 6.09 -10.83 5.17
N LYS A 122 7.06 -11.72 5.37
CA LYS A 122 8.20 -11.50 6.28
C LYS A 122 9.54 -11.70 5.58
N SER A 123 9.97 -12.95 5.40
CA SER A 123 11.38 -13.25 5.13
C SER A 123 11.87 -12.81 3.75
N ARG A 124 10.97 -12.75 2.76
CA ARG A 124 11.27 -12.30 1.38
C ARG A 124 10.31 -11.21 0.92
N LYS A 125 9.80 -10.39 1.85
CA LYS A 125 8.80 -9.37 1.55
C LYS A 125 9.18 -8.44 0.40
N ALA A 126 10.43 -8.01 0.33
CA ALA A 126 10.91 -7.13 -0.74
C ALA A 126 10.84 -7.76 -2.13
N ASP A 127 11.03 -9.08 -2.23
CA ASP A 127 10.99 -9.82 -3.49
C ASP A 127 9.55 -9.95 -4.01
N TYR A 128 8.61 -10.25 -3.10
CA TYR A 128 7.23 -10.57 -3.45
C TYR A 128 6.29 -9.36 -3.46
N LEU A 129 6.54 -8.35 -2.61
CA LEU A 129 5.64 -7.24 -2.33
C LEU A 129 6.34 -5.87 -2.48
N PRO A 130 6.90 -5.54 -3.66
CA PRO A 130 7.37 -4.20 -3.93
C PRO A 130 6.22 -3.19 -3.75
N GLN A 131 6.44 -2.15 -2.93
CA GLN A 131 5.40 -1.18 -2.56
C GLN A 131 4.10 -1.85 -2.04
N ASP A 132 4.24 -2.95 -1.31
CA ASP A 132 3.13 -3.76 -0.79
C ASP A 132 2.17 -4.29 -1.88
N THR A 133 2.66 -4.48 -3.11
CA THR A 133 1.87 -4.96 -4.24
C THR A 133 2.26 -6.38 -4.63
N LEU A 134 1.32 -7.32 -4.54
CA LEU A 134 1.51 -8.68 -5.05
C LEU A 134 1.18 -8.73 -6.54
N SER A 135 2.15 -9.17 -7.34
CA SER A 135 1.99 -9.32 -8.79
C SER A 135 1.74 -10.78 -9.16
N LEU A 136 0.60 -11.07 -9.77
CA LEU A 136 0.18 -12.40 -10.17
C LEU A 136 0.02 -12.48 -11.68
N ARG A 137 0.26 -13.66 -12.24
CA ARG A 137 0.10 -13.92 -13.67
C ARG A 137 -0.54 -15.26 -13.94
N CYS A 138 -1.53 -15.25 -14.82
CA CYS A 138 -2.09 -16.42 -15.46
C CYS A 138 -1.73 -16.39 -16.95
N LYS A 139 -0.95 -17.37 -17.41
CA LYS A 139 -0.66 -17.59 -18.83
C LYS A 139 -1.48 -18.77 -19.32
N ILE A 140 -2.30 -18.58 -20.33
CA ILE A 140 -3.13 -19.62 -20.95
C ILE A 140 -2.65 -19.79 -22.39
N TRP A 141 -2.53 -21.02 -22.87
CA TRP A 141 -2.15 -21.24 -24.26
C TRP A 141 -2.89 -22.40 -24.92
N ARG A 142 -3.05 -22.27 -26.24
CA ARG A 142 -3.68 -23.26 -27.11
C ARG A 142 -2.82 -23.50 -28.35
N GLY A 143 -2.83 -24.74 -28.84
CA GLY A 143 -2.02 -25.18 -29.97
C GLY A 143 -0.64 -25.71 -29.57
N GLU A 144 0.07 -26.25 -30.55
CA GLU A 144 1.43 -26.79 -30.42
C GLU A 144 2.35 -26.05 -31.39
N GLY A 145 3.62 -25.84 -31.03
CA GLY A 145 4.61 -25.15 -31.87
C GLY A 145 5.03 -23.78 -31.34
N SER A 146 5.62 -22.95 -32.21
CA SER A 146 6.14 -21.62 -31.86
C SER A 146 5.01 -20.63 -31.57
N ILE A 147 5.21 -19.75 -30.60
CA ILE A 147 4.26 -18.67 -30.27
C ILE A 147 4.11 -17.78 -31.51
N GLN A 148 2.87 -17.49 -31.90
CA GLN A 148 2.57 -16.64 -33.06
C GLN A 148 1.90 -15.33 -32.66
N GLN A 149 1.09 -15.35 -31.60
CA GLN A 149 0.34 -14.19 -31.10
C GLN A 149 0.32 -14.19 -29.57
N VAL A 150 0.49 -13.01 -28.98
CA VAL A 150 0.38 -12.78 -27.53
C VAL A 150 -0.65 -11.69 -27.27
N ASN A 151 -1.67 -12.03 -26.48
CA ASN A 151 -2.64 -11.09 -25.94
C ASN A 151 -2.38 -10.92 -24.45
N GLU A 152 -2.48 -9.68 -23.96
CA GLU A 152 -2.20 -9.37 -22.57
C GLU A 152 -3.29 -8.47 -21.96
N ILE A 153 -3.76 -8.84 -20.79
CA ILE A 153 -4.72 -8.06 -20.00
C ILE A 153 -4.08 -7.76 -18.65
N SER A 154 -4.12 -6.51 -18.23
CA SER A 154 -3.64 -6.08 -16.91
C SER A 154 -4.80 -5.57 -16.08
N ALA A 155 -4.94 -6.15 -14.90
CA ALA A 155 -5.95 -5.81 -13.91
C ALA A 155 -5.31 -5.39 -12.59
N ARG A 156 -6.02 -4.52 -11.85
CA ARG A 156 -5.59 -4.04 -10.55
C ARG A 156 -6.71 -4.16 -9.53
N THR A 157 -6.33 -4.48 -8.30
CA THR A 157 -7.19 -4.45 -7.12
C THR A 157 -6.45 -3.74 -5.99
N ARG A 158 -7.10 -2.76 -5.36
CA ARG A 158 -6.55 -2.04 -4.20
C ARG A 158 -7.36 -2.36 -2.96
N ILE A 159 -6.66 -2.82 -1.93
CA ILE A 159 -7.22 -2.98 -0.59
C ILE A 159 -7.19 -1.63 0.11
N GLY A 160 -8.34 -1.22 0.64
CA GLY A 160 -8.47 0.01 1.40
C GLY A 160 -7.84 -0.08 2.78
N ILE A 161 -7.21 1.01 3.20
CA ILE A 161 -6.56 1.14 4.50
C ILE A 161 -7.00 2.45 5.13
N GLU A 162 -7.44 2.40 6.39
CA GLU A 162 -7.72 3.57 7.21
C GLU A 162 -6.85 3.55 8.47
N GLN A 163 -6.09 4.61 8.70
CA GLN A 163 -5.29 4.79 9.91
C GLN A 163 -5.99 5.80 10.81
N ILE A 164 -6.25 5.40 12.05
CA ILE A 164 -6.95 6.21 13.05
C ILE A 164 -6.03 6.41 14.23
N CYS A 165 -5.68 7.67 14.48
CA CYS A 165 -4.89 8.09 15.63
C CYS A 165 -5.78 8.88 16.59
N PHE A 166 -5.81 8.49 17.87
CA PHE A 166 -6.64 9.13 18.88
C PHE A 166 -6.03 9.04 20.26
N HIS A 167 -6.51 9.90 21.17
CA HIS A 167 -6.16 9.86 22.58
C HIS A 167 -7.26 9.14 23.37
N HIS A 168 -6.90 8.11 24.11
CA HIS A 168 -7.77 7.50 25.11
C HIS A 168 -7.40 8.07 26.47
N VAL A 169 -8.33 8.74 27.14
CA VAL A 169 -8.11 9.30 28.48
C VAL A 169 -9.00 8.60 29.49
N THR A 170 -8.39 7.98 30.49
CA THR A 170 -9.06 7.35 31.61
C THR A 170 -8.95 8.24 32.84
N GLU A 171 -10.04 8.89 33.23
CA GLU A 171 -10.08 9.72 34.44
C GLU A 171 -10.20 8.89 35.72
N SER A 172 -9.68 9.42 36.82
CA SER A 172 -9.68 8.77 38.13
C SER A 172 -9.09 7.35 38.10
N PHE A 173 -8.00 7.15 37.34
CA PHE A 173 -7.43 5.83 37.09
C PHE A 173 -7.05 5.11 38.41
N SER A 174 -6.58 5.85 39.41
CA SER A 174 -6.23 5.29 40.71
C SER A 174 -7.42 4.67 41.48
N LYS A 175 -8.65 5.04 41.15
CA LYS A 175 -9.90 4.54 41.75
C LYS A 175 -10.66 3.54 40.88
N LEU A 176 -10.12 3.21 39.71
CA LEU A 176 -10.73 2.24 38.80
C LEU A 176 -10.85 0.88 39.51
N GLU A 177 -12.02 0.24 39.42
CA GLU A 177 -12.26 -1.09 39.95
C GLU A 177 -11.81 -2.20 38.96
N PRO A 178 -11.45 -3.39 39.44
CA PRO A 178 -11.10 -4.51 38.57
C PRO A 178 -12.21 -4.82 37.55
N ASN A 179 -11.81 -5.04 36.29
CA ASN A 179 -12.69 -5.31 35.15
C ASN A 179 -13.68 -4.17 34.80
N GLU A 180 -13.59 -3.02 35.45
CA GLU A 180 -14.36 -1.84 35.09
C GLU A 180 -13.81 -1.24 33.79
N LYS A 181 -14.61 -1.29 32.71
CA LYS A 181 -14.22 -0.73 31.41
C LYS A 181 -14.52 0.76 31.33
N LYS A 182 -13.49 1.55 31.05
CA LYS A 182 -13.63 2.97 30.68
C LYS A 182 -13.55 3.08 29.17
N THR A 183 -14.68 3.40 28.55
CA THR A 183 -14.84 3.38 27.09
C THR A 183 -14.93 4.78 26.51
N THR A 184 -14.17 5.04 25.46
CA THR A 184 -14.26 6.23 24.62
C THR A 184 -14.75 5.82 23.23
N HIS A 185 -15.71 6.56 22.68
CA HIS A 185 -16.18 6.38 21.31
C HIS A 185 -15.48 7.35 20.37
N ILE A 186 -14.91 6.84 19.30
CA ILE A 186 -14.17 7.58 18.29
C ILE A 186 -15.01 7.58 17.01
N ARG A 187 -15.48 8.77 16.62
CA ARG A 187 -16.20 8.98 15.37
C ARG A 187 -15.24 9.44 14.30
N THR A 188 -15.20 8.71 13.19
CA THR A 188 -14.34 9.02 12.05
C THR A 188 -15.01 10.03 11.12
N PRO A 189 -14.25 10.92 10.47
CA PRO A 189 -14.79 11.82 9.46
C PRO A 189 -15.44 11.09 8.28
N SER A 190 -14.91 9.90 7.94
CA SER A 190 -15.46 9.03 6.90
C SER A 190 -16.84 8.47 7.27
N LYS A 191 -17.17 8.43 8.58
CA LYS A 191 -18.31 7.70 9.19
C LYS A 191 -18.35 6.22 8.81
N LYS A 192 -17.27 5.70 8.23
CA LYS A 192 -17.17 4.31 7.80
C LYS A 192 -16.55 3.47 8.91
N CYS A 193 -15.54 3.98 9.62
CA CYS A 193 -14.73 3.22 10.56
C CYS A 193 -14.84 3.75 12.01
N ASP A 194 -16.06 4.06 12.48
CA ASP A 194 -16.27 4.43 13.89
C ASP A 194 -15.86 3.28 14.81
N LEU A 195 -15.22 3.57 15.95
CA LEU A 195 -14.73 2.55 16.87
C LEU A 195 -14.91 2.95 18.32
N SER A 196 -14.89 1.96 19.22
CA SER A 196 -14.76 2.17 20.65
C SER A 196 -13.43 1.66 21.15
N SER A 197 -12.81 2.44 22.04
CA SER A 197 -11.63 2.04 22.78
C SER A 197 -11.98 1.93 24.26
N SER A 198 -11.71 0.78 24.87
CA SER A 198 -11.97 0.52 26.28
C SER A 198 -10.68 0.20 27.02
N LEU A 199 -10.46 0.84 28.16
CA LEU A 199 -9.32 0.56 29.06
C LEU A 199 -9.84 0.00 30.38
N TYR A 200 -9.21 -1.06 30.85
CA TYR A 200 -9.50 -1.68 32.14
C TYR A 200 -8.25 -2.39 32.68
N PHE A 201 -8.33 -2.92 33.90
CA PHE A 201 -7.33 -3.85 34.39
C PHE A 201 -7.98 -5.11 34.96
N ILE A 202 -7.24 -6.21 34.92
CA ILE A 202 -7.66 -7.50 35.46
C ILE A 202 -6.89 -7.76 36.75
N ASP A 203 -7.60 -8.23 37.78
CA ASP A 203 -7.05 -8.56 39.10
C ASP A 203 -6.77 -10.08 39.22
N ASP A 204 -6.06 -10.62 38.23
CA ASP A 204 -5.64 -12.03 38.17
C ASP A 204 -4.19 -12.25 38.64
N SER A 205 -3.49 -11.16 38.98
CA SER A 205 -2.08 -11.11 39.35
C SER A 205 -1.85 -10.03 40.42
N SER A 206 -0.80 -10.18 41.24
CA SER A 206 -0.48 -9.22 42.32
C SER A 206 -0.23 -7.78 41.86
N GLU A 207 -0.04 -7.55 40.55
CA GLU A 207 0.31 -6.24 39.98
C GLU A 207 -0.81 -5.58 39.16
N GLY A 208 -1.89 -6.30 38.84
CA GLY A 208 -3.04 -5.83 38.05
C GLY A 208 -2.70 -5.53 36.58
N LYS A 209 -3.07 -6.41 35.66
CA LYS A 209 -2.70 -6.29 34.24
C LYS A 209 -3.60 -5.30 33.50
N VAL A 210 -3.03 -4.26 32.89
CA VAL A 210 -3.80 -3.26 32.14
C VAL A 210 -4.09 -3.77 30.73
N MET A 211 -5.35 -3.67 30.33
CA MET A 211 -5.88 -4.15 29.06
C MET A 211 -6.44 -2.98 28.26
N VAL A 212 -6.21 -3.00 26.95
CA VAL A 212 -6.88 -2.13 25.99
C VAL A 212 -7.69 -3.00 25.05
N GLU A 213 -8.93 -2.59 24.81
CA GLU A 213 -9.83 -3.22 23.85
C GLU A 213 -10.24 -2.22 22.78
N ILE A 214 -10.09 -2.59 21.51
CA ILE A 214 -10.47 -1.80 20.34
C ILE A 214 -11.55 -2.55 19.56
N THR A 215 -12.75 -2.00 19.50
CA THR A 215 -13.88 -2.62 18.80
C THR A 215 -14.37 -1.68 17.71
N PRO A 216 -14.23 -2.05 16.42
CA PRO A 216 -14.86 -1.31 15.32
C PRO A 216 -16.39 -1.46 15.39
N SER A 217 -17.11 -0.45 14.92
CA SER A 217 -18.59 -0.43 14.95
C SER A 217 -19.21 -1.31 13.86
N SER A 218 -18.45 -1.61 12.81
CA SER A 218 -18.87 -2.41 11.66
C SER A 218 -18.04 -3.68 11.58
N THR A 219 -18.70 -4.79 11.26
CA THR A 219 -18.06 -6.11 11.10
C THR A 219 -17.23 -6.23 9.82
N LYS A 220 -17.31 -5.24 8.92
CA LYS A 220 -16.55 -5.19 7.67
C LYS A 220 -15.15 -4.61 7.87
N GLU A 221 -14.95 -3.74 8.88
CA GLU A 221 -13.62 -3.23 9.20
C GLU A 221 -12.84 -4.25 10.00
N ILE A 222 -11.58 -4.44 9.60
CA ILE A 222 -10.74 -5.46 10.18
C ILE A 222 -9.51 -4.77 10.72
N LEU A 223 -9.39 -4.76 12.06
CA LEU A 223 -8.22 -4.23 12.75
C LEU A 223 -7.00 -5.08 12.41
N SER A 224 -6.09 -4.48 11.64
CA SER A 224 -4.91 -5.15 11.10
C SER A 224 -3.68 -4.95 11.98
N LYS A 225 -3.52 -3.73 12.53
CA LYS A 225 -2.41 -3.38 13.41
C LYS A 225 -2.88 -2.36 14.45
N CYS A 226 -2.38 -2.47 15.68
CA CYS A 226 -2.53 -1.43 16.70
C CYS A 226 -1.20 -1.17 17.41
N LYS A 227 -1.02 0.07 17.85
CA LYS A 227 0.09 0.52 18.68
C LYS A 227 -0.44 1.45 19.75
N PHE A 228 0.04 1.26 20.97
CA PHE A 228 -0.33 2.03 22.14
C PHE A 228 0.92 2.62 22.77
N SER A 229 0.85 3.91 23.07
CA SER A 229 1.89 4.62 23.81
C SER A 229 1.25 5.39 24.94
N LEU A 230 1.79 5.23 26.15
CA LEU A 230 1.44 6.06 27.28
C LEU A 230 1.99 7.47 27.06
N LEU A 231 1.19 8.48 27.40
CA LEU A 231 1.64 9.86 27.49
C LEU A 231 1.96 10.18 28.95
N ASP A 232 3.21 10.52 29.20
CA ASP A 232 3.62 10.98 30.53
C ASP A 232 3.18 12.43 30.81
N ALA A 233 3.48 12.93 32.01
CA ALA A 233 3.11 14.27 32.45
C ALA A 233 3.78 15.39 31.63
N SER A 234 4.87 15.10 30.92
CA SER A 234 5.55 16.02 29.99
C SER A 234 4.97 15.96 28.57
N GLY A 235 4.17 14.93 28.25
CA GLY A 235 3.61 14.68 26.93
C GLY A 235 4.45 13.74 26.06
N GLU A 236 5.53 13.19 26.60
CA GLU A 236 6.39 12.22 25.90
C GLU A 236 5.70 10.86 25.77
N LYS A 237 5.99 10.16 24.66
CA LYS A 237 5.38 8.88 24.31
C LYS A 237 6.23 7.71 24.77
N ILE A 238 5.67 6.87 25.64
CA ILE A 238 6.28 5.62 26.10
C ILE A 238 5.53 4.45 25.48
N GLU A 239 6.17 3.70 24.59
CA GLU A 239 5.54 2.53 23.95
C GLU A 239 5.17 1.47 25.00
N CYS A 240 3.90 1.08 25.02
CA CYS A 240 3.37 0.19 26.03
C CYS A 240 2.51 -0.95 25.48
N GLY A 241 2.32 -1.05 24.17
CA GLY A 241 1.68 -2.21 23.55
C GLY A 241 1.66 -2.13 22.03
N GLU A 242 1.81 -3.25 21.36
CA GLU A 242 1.60 -3.37 19.92
C GLU A 242 1.03 -4.74 19.55
N ALA A 243 0.29 -4.78 18.45
CA ALA A 243 -0.10 -6.03 17.81
C ALA A 243 -0.24 -5.85 16.29
N ASP A 244 0.19 -6.86 15.53
CA ASP A 244 0.10 -6.90 14.07
C ASP A 244 -0.35 -8.28 13.60
N ASN A 245 -1.56 -8.35 13.05
CA ASN A 245 -2.20 -9.60 12.60
C ASN A 245 -1.97 -9.90 11.12
N ARG A 246 -1.33 -8.98 10.40
CA ARG A 246 -1.22 -9.09 8.94
C ARG A 246 -0.53 -10.39 8.53
N CYS A 247 0.42 -10.85 9.36
CA CYS A 247 1.18 -12.07 9.11
C CYS A 247 0.66 -13.32 9.85
N ASP A 248 -0.47 -13.24 10.56
CA ASP A 248 -1.02 -14.39 11.28
C ASP A 248 -1.94 -15.23 10.36
N ALA A 249 -1.56 -16.49 10.16
CA ALA A 249 -2.33 -17.47 9.39
C ALA A 249 -3.65 -17.85 10.06
N THR A 250 -3.72 -17.79 11.39
CA THR A 250 -4.96 -18.03 12.15
C THR A 250 -5.84 -16.80 12.21
N ARG A 251 -5.27 -15.62 11.97
CA ARG A 251 -5.93 -14.32 12.08
C ARG A 251 -6.66 -14.21 13.42
N LYS A 252 -5.90 -14.31 14.53
CA LYS A 252 -6.40 -14.05 15.88
C LYS A 252 -7.03 -12.67 15.94
N ASP A 253 -8.01 -12.48 16.81
CA ASP A 253 -8.58 -11.16 16.99
C ASP A 253 -7.63 -10.29 17.81
N ILE A 254 -7.28 -9.09 17.31
CA ILE A 254 -6.47 -8.08 18.04
C ILE A 254 -7.35 -7.25 18.98
N GLN A 255 -8.67 -7.46 18.98
CA GLN A 255 -9.62 -6.67 19.74
C GLN A 255 -9.20 -6.39 21.19
N SER A 256 -8.46 -7.27 21.87
CA SER A 256 -7.91 -7.01 23.20
C SER A 256 -6.41 -7.29 23.27
N LEU A 257 -5.66 -6.37 23.89
CA LEU A 257 -4.22 -6.47 24.09
C LEU A 257 -3.84 -6.04 25.52
N PRO A 258 -2.97 -6.79 26.22
CA PRO A 258 -2.36 -6.29 27.43
C PRO A 258 -1.24 -5.29 27.14
N LEU A 259 -1.17 -4.27 27.98
CA LEU A 259 -0.03 -3.36 27.97
C LEU A 259 1.16 -3.98 28.72
N SER A 260 2.37 -3.57 28.37
CA SER A 260 3.61 -3.91 29.08
C SER A 260 3.68 -3.30 30.48
N LEU A 261 2.85 -2.29 30.76
CA LEU A 261 2.75 -1.60 32.04
C LEU A 261 1.62 -2.20 32.89
N THR A 262 1.96 -2.59 34.12
CA THR A 262 0.97 -3.03 35.12
C THR A 262 0.37 -1.85 35.87
N ARG A 263 -0.80 -2.05 36.46
CA ARG A 263 -1.48 -1.04 37.29
C ARG A 263 -0.57 -0.61 38.43
N GLN A 264 0.11 -1.54 39.08
CA GLN A 264 1.01 -1.22 40.19
C GLN A 264 2.19 -0.35 39.74
N VAL A 265 2.82 -0.65 38.60
CA VAL A 265 3.90 0.19 38.04
C VAL A 265 3.40 1.61 37.77
N ILE A 266 2.18 1.74 37.23
CA ILE A 266 1.57 3.04 36.96
C ILE A 266 1.32 3.81 38.27
N LEU A 267 0.80 3.13 39.29
CA LEU A 267 0.51 3.74 40.59
C LEU A 267 1.75 4.06 41.42
N ASN A 268 2.88 3.38 41.19
CA ASN A 268 4.15 3.70 41.83
C ASN A 268 4.78 4.98 41.24
N LYS A 269 4.48 5.28 39.97
CA LYS A 269 4.98 6.44 39.22
C LYS A 269 3.87 7.47 38.93
N LYS A 270 2.96 7.69 39.89
CA LYS A 270 1.80 8.59 39.74
C LYS A 270 2.14 9.97 39.20
N SER A 271 3.19 10.60 39.72
CA SER A 271 3.61 11.95 39.30
C SER A 271 4.10 12.01 37.85
N GLU A 272 4.59 10.87 37.33
CA GLU A 272 5.12 10.74 35.97
C GLU A 272 4.01 10.38 34.98
N TYR A 273 3.13 9.44 35.33
CA TYR A 273 2.19 8.84 34.37
C TYR A 273 0.73 9.29 34.53
N LEU A 274 0.35 9.86 35.68
CA LEU A 274 -1.05 10.23 35.99
C LEU A 274 -1.18 11.73 36.28
N SER A 275 -1.09 12.55 35.22
CA SER A 275 -1.40 13.98 35.35
C SER A 275 -2.85 14.16 35.79
N HIS A 276 -3.07 14.73 36.97
CA HIS A 276 -4.40 14.92 37.58
C HIS A 276 -5.22 13.61 37.70
N ASP A 277 -4.55 12.48 38.00
CA ASP A 277 -5.16 11.14 38.06
C ASP A 277 -5.79 10.67 36.73
N LYS A 278 -5.34 11.23 35.60
CA LYS A 278 -5.74 10.83 34.25
C LYS A 278 -4.63 10.01 33.61
N LEU A 279 -4.96 8.79 33.20
CA LEU A 279 -4.08 7.97 32.36
C LEU A 279 -4.40 8.28 30.89
N SER A 280 -3.41 8.73 30.12
CA SER A 280 -3.60 9.11 28.72
C SER A 280 -2.80 8.20 27.80
N LEU A 281 -3.47 7.54 26.85
CA LEU A 281 -2.83 6.75 25.81
C LEU A 281 -2.96 7.46 24.46
N SER A 282 -1.86 7.51 23.71
CA SER A 282 -1.85 7.72 22.26
C SER A 282 -2.04 6.37 21.59
N CYS A 283 -3.17 6.21 20.90
CA CYS A 283 -3.54 5.00 20.20
C CYS A 283 -3.40 5.22 18.69
N GLU A 284 -2.75 4.28 18.00
CA GLU A 284 -2.67 4.22 16.55
C GLU A 284 -3.24 2.88 16.08
N CYS A 285 -4.32 2.91 15.30
CA CYS A 285 -4.98 1.71 14.79
C CYS A 285 -5.04 1.77 13.26
N ILE A 286 -4.72 0.66 12.59
CA ILE A 286 -4.77 0.54 11.14
C ILE A 286 -5.79 -0.54 10.77
N PHE A 287 -6.78 -0.17 9.99
CA PHE A 287 -7.88 -1.02 9.55
C PHE A 287 -7.77 -1.34 8.06
N SER A 288 -8.15 -2.56 7.71
CA SER A 288 -8.48 -2.93 6.33
C SER A 288 -9.97 -2.71 6.09
N THR A 289 -10.32 -1.95 5.06
CA THR A 289 -11.71 -1.51 4.79
C THR A 289 -12.39 -2.25 3.62
N GLY A 290 -11.70 -3.26 3.05
CA GLY A 290 -12.20 -4.07 1.94
C GLY A 290 -11.57 -3.68 0.59
N VAL A 291 -12.21 -4.08 -0.52
CA VAL A 291 -11.79 -3.65 -1.87
C VAL A 291 -12.35 -2.25 -2.15
N GLU A 292 -11.47 -1.27 -2.37
CA GLU A 292 -11.86 0.09 -2.74
C GLU A 292 -11.86 0.31 -4.25
N TYR A 293 -10.98 -0.39 -4.95
CA TYR A 293 -10.81 -0.26 -6.39
C TYR A 293 -10.51 -1.61 -7.01
N GLN A 294 -11.19 -1.92 -8.10
CA GLN A 294 -10.95 -3.10 -8.90
C GLN A 294 -11.33 -2.84 -10.36
N LYS A 295 -10.38 -3.02 -11.30
CA LYS A 295 -10.63 -2.79 -12.73
C LYS A 295 -9.60 -3.48 -13.63
N ILE A 296 -9.98 -3.74 -14.87
CA ILE A 296 -9.03 -3.94 -15.97
C ILE A 296 -8.50 -2.57 -16.41
N GLU A 297 -7.18 -2.40 -16.37
CA GLU A 297 -6.50 -1.14 -16.68
C GLU A 297 -6.03 -1.09 -18.13
N ARG A 298 -5.64 -2.24 -18.69
CA ARG A 298 -5.08 -2.33 -20.04
C ARG A 298 -5.45 -3.65 -20.69
N THR A 299 -5.74 -3.58 -21.98
CA THR A 299 -5.83 -4.75 -22.85
C THR A 299 -4.98 -4.52 -24.10
N LEU A 300 -4.16 -5.50 -24.45
CA LEU A 300 -3.34 -5.53 -25.65
C LEU A 300 -3.78 -6.68 -26.54
N TYR A 301 -4.19 -6.34 -27.76
CA TYR A 301 -4.60 -7.28 -28.80
C TYR A 301 -3.50 -7.45 -29.87
N GLU A 302 -3.33 -8.70 -30.33
CA GLU A 302 -2.73 -9.08 -31.61
C GLU A 302 -1.32 -8.52 -31.92
N LYS A 303 -0.34 -8.75 -31.05
CA LYS A 303 1.07 -8.55 -31.44
C LYS A 303 1.66 -9.81 -32.09
N PRO A 304 2.23 -9.73 -33.32
CA PRO A 304 3.00 -10.83 -33.90
C PRO A 304 4.19 -11.18 -33.00
N PHE A 305 4.40 -12.45 -32.69
CA PHE A 305 5.50 -12.90 -31.81
C PHE A 305 6.89 -12.46 -32.33
N VAL A 306 7.04 -12.31 -33.65
CA VAL A 306 8.28 -11.83 -34.30
C VAL A 306 8.61 -10.37 -33.93
N ALA A 307 7.59 -9.55 -33.65
CA ALA A 307 7.78 -8.20 -33.13
C ALA A 307 8.24 -8.21 -31.66
N LEU A 308 7.94 -9.27 -30.89
CA LEU A 308 8.40 -9.44 -29.50
C LEU A 308 9.82 -10.00 -29.41
N THR A 309 10.26 -10.84 -30.37
CA THR A 309 11.64 -11.35 -30.41
C THR A 309 12.64 -10.31 -30.94
N GLN A 310 12.23 -9.42 -31.84
CA GLN A 310 13.05 -8.25 -32.21
C GLN A 310 13.20 -7.26 -31.03
N MET A 311 12.20 -7.15 -30.15
CA MET A 311 12.28 -6.43 -28.86
C MET A 311 12.94 -7.26 -27.72
N SER A 312 13.35 -8.50 -27.99
CA SER A 312 14.14 -9.31 -27.05
C SER A 312 15.65 -9.15 -27.28
N ASN A 313 16.07 -8.70 -28.48
CA ASN A 313 17.45 -8.32 -28.76
C ASN A 313 17.69 -6.81 -28.67
N ASP A 314 16.66 -5.98 -28.83
CA ASP A 314 16.63 -4.59 -28.35
C ASP A 314 15.77 -4.52 -27.08
N VAL A 315 16.43 -4.45 -25.93
CA VAL A 315 15.89 -4.39 -24.56
C VAL A 315 14.62 -3.54 -24.44
N GLN A 316 13.42 -4.12 -24.62
CA GLN A 316 12.13 -3.49 -24.28
C GLN A 316 11.06 -4.53 -23.86
N ASN A 317 11.43 -5.45 -22.98
CA ASN A 317 10.48 -6.11 -22.05
C ASN A 317 10.59 -5.53 -20.62
N LYS A 318 11.22 -4.36 -20.52
CA LYS A 318 11.39 -3.55 -19.30
C LYS A 318 10.26 -2.52 -19.13
N ASP A 319 9.54 -2.16 -20.20
CA ASP A 319 8.72 -0.94 -20.23
C ASP A 319 7.37 -1.00 -19.51
N MET A 320 6.80 -2.17 -19.21
CA MET A 320 5.53 -2.24 -18.47
C MET A 320 5.71 -2.28 -16.95
N TYR A 321 6.71 -3.02 -16.46
CA TYR A 321 7.16 -2.89 -15.07
C TYR A 321 7.81 -1.52 -14.82
N ASN A 322 8.50 -0.96 -15.82
CA ASN A 322 8.90 0.44 -15.87
C ASN A 322 7.74 1.42 -16.16
N SER A 323 6.48 1.03 -16.31
CA SER A 323 5.37 2.01 -16.37
C SER A 323 4.93 2.39 -14.97
N VAL A 324 4.86 1.38 -14.09
CA VAL A 324 4.69 1.56 -12.63
C VAL A 324 5.98 2.12 -12.04
N GLN A 325 7.14 1.67 -12.52
CA GLN A 325 8.42 2.30 -12.18
C GLN A 325 8.63 3.66 -12.88
N LYS A 326 8.02 4.02 -14.02
CA LYS A 326 8.10 5.39 -14.58
C LYS A 326 7.29 6.36 -13.74
N LEU A 327 6.32 5.92 -12.94
CA LEU A 327 5.74 6.78 -11.92
C LEU A 327 6.66 6.96 -10.71
N SER A 328 7.64 6.06 -10.51
CA SER A 328 8.65 6.15 -9.45
C SER A 328 10.09 6.44 -9.91
N SER A 329 10.30 6.66 -11.21
CA SER A 329 11.56 7.02 -11.89
C SER A 329 11.36 8.09 -12.96
N SER A 330 10.12 8.57 -13.16
CA SER A 330 9.98 10.00 -13.41
C SER A 330 10.71 10.67 -12.25
N PRO A 331 11.54 11.69 -12.51
CA PRO A 331 11.98 12.55 -11.44
C PRO A 331 10.73 12.85 -10.60
N SER A 332 10.79 12.69 -9.28
CA SER A 332 9.66 13.13 -8.46
C SER A 332 9.36 14.59 -8.83
N ALA A 333 8.17 15.11 -8.55
CA ALA A 333 7.94 16.54 -8.78
C ALA A 333 9.08 17.38 -8.18
N LEU A 334 9.67 16.94 -7.05
CA LEU A 334 10.86 17.54 -6.47
C LEU A 334 12.14 17.39 -7.31
N ASP A 335 12.37 16.27 -7.97
CA ASP A 335 13.54 16.07 -8.84
C ASP A 335 13.38 16.78 -10.20
N ASP A 336 12.16 16.90 -10.72
CA ASP A 336 11.86 17.77 -11.87
C ASP A 336 12.10 19.25 -11.50
N LEU A 337 11.72 19.65 -10.29
CA LEU A 337 11.98 21.00 -9.77
C LEU A 337 13.47 21.27 -9.56
N LYS A 338 14.22 20.29 -9.04
CA LYS A 338 15.69 20.35 -9.01
C LYS A 338 16.27 20.50 -10.41
N ALA A 339 15.76 19.76 -11.39
CA ALA A 339 16.22 19.85 -12.76
C ALA A 339 15.92 21.23 -13.37
N ILE A 340 14.73 21.80 -13.12
CA ILE A 340 14.37 23.16 -13.55
C ILE A 340 15.31 24.19 -12.90
N TYR A 341 15.63 24.05 -11.61
CA TYR A 341 16.59 24.91 -10.92
C TYR A 341 18.00 24.76 -11.50
N ASN A 342 18.52 23.54 -11.63
CA ASN A 342 19.89 23.30 -12.10
C ASN A 342 20.09 23.72 -13.56
N ASN A 343 19.08 23.48 -14.41
CA ASN A 343 19.15 23.80 -15.84
C ASN A 343 18.75 25.25 -16.15
N GLN A 344 18.22 25.99 -15.17
CA GLN A 344 17.84 27.40 -15.31
C GLN A 344 16.86 27.66 -16.48
N VAL A 345 15.92 26.74 -16.69
CA VAL A 345 14.97 26.75 -17.81
C VAL A 345 13.73 27.58 -17.45
N LEU A 346 13.34 28.54 -18.29
CA LEU A 346 12.15 29.40 -18.12
C LEU A 346 12.19 30.32 -16.88
N THR A 347 13.37 30.71 -16.43
CA THR A 347 13.53 31.72 -15.38
C THR A 347 12.93 33.06 -15.81
N ASP A 348 12.21 33.72 -14.90
CA ASP A 348 11.45 34.96 -15.17
C ASP A 348 11.76 36.08 -14.16
N VAL A 349 12.73 35.84 -13.25
CA VAL A 349 13.24 36.82 -12.29
C VAL A 349 14.71 36.54 -11.93
N GLU A 350 15.45 37.60 -11.61
CA GLU A 350 16.84 37.56 -11.21
C GLU A 350 17.01 38.16 -9.80
N LEU A 351 17.60 37.41 -8.88
CA LEU A 351 17.99 37.88 -7.55
C LEU A 351 19.43 38.39 -7.62
N LYS A 352 19.68 39.63 -7.24
CA LYS A 352 21.01 40.25 -7.29
C LYS A 352 21.51 40.54 -5.89
N THR A 353 22.70 40.05 -5.59
CA THR A 353 23.51 40.54 -4.47
C THR A 353 24.41 41.66 -4.99
N LYS A 354 25.24 42.21 -4.10
CA LYS A 354 26.28 43.19 -4.48
C LYS A 354 27.27 42.65 -5.51
N THR A 355 27.48 41.33 -5.56
CA THR A 355 28.58 40.69 -6.32
C THR A 355 28.10 39.72 -7.39
N LYS A 356 26.91 39.13 -7.26
CA LYS A 356 26.43 38.06 -8.13
C LYS A 356 24.95 38.20 -8.45
N SER A 357 24.53 37.52 -9.51
CA SER A 357 23.13 37.45 -9.91
C SER A 357 22.70 35.99 -10.09
N PHE A 358 21.48 35.69 -9.66
CA PHE A 358 20.91 34.35 -9.60
C PHE A 358 19.57 34.34 -10.32
N ALA A 359 19.46 33.57 -11.40
CA ALA A 359 18.19 33.39 -12.09
C ALA A 359 17.26 32.47 -11.29
N ALA A 360 15.96 32.77 -11.31
CA ALA A 360 14.94 32.09 -10.54
C ALA A 360 13.55 32.24 -11.19
N HIS A 361 12.53 31.68 -10.55
CA HIS A 361 11.15 31.67 -11.00
C HIS A 361 10.24 32.34 -9.98
N LYS A 362 9.49 33.37 -10.38
CA LYS A 362 8.56 34.13 -9.53
C LYS A 362 7.57 33.21 -8.83
N ILE A 363 7.05 32.21 -9.57
CA ILE A 363 6.07 31.26 -9.03
C ILE A 363 6.61 30.50 -7.83
N TRP A 364 7.89 30.07 -7.85
CA TRP A 364 8.49 29.31 -6.75
C TRP A 364 8.81 30.19 -5.55
N LEU A 365 9.35 31.38 -5.79
CA LEU A 365 9.60 32.37 -4.74
C LEU A 365 8.28 32.72 -4.02
N CYS A 366 7.21 32.99 -4.77
CA CYS A 366 5.88 33.28 -4.22
C CYS A 366 5.26 32.09 -3.46
N ALA A 367 5.41 30.87 -3.97
CA ALA A 367 4.83 29.68 -3.36
C ALA A 367 5.51 29.32 -2.03
N ARG A 368 6.82 29.58 -1.92
CA ARG A 368 7.67 29.07 -0.83
C ARG A 368 8.15 30.16 0.14
N SER A 369 7.92 31.44 -0.15
CA SER A 369 8.28 32.55 0.73
C SER A 369 7.16 33.61 0.77
N PRO A 370 6.55 33.87 1.94
CA PRO A 370 5.55 34.92 2.07
C PRO A 370 6.14 36.32 1.80
N ILE A 371 7.45 36.50 2.03
CA ILE A 371 8.15 37.76 1.75
C ILE A 371 8.25 37.99 0.24
N PHE A 372 8.75 37.00 -0.51
CA PHE A 372 8.81 37.13 -1.98
C PHE A 372 7.42 37.21 -2.61
N LYS A 373 6.44 36.49 -2.05
CA LYS A 373 5.04 36.63 -2.47
C LYS A 373 4.57 38.07 -2.34
N ALA A 374 4.74 38.68 -1.17
CA ALA A 374 4.36 40.07 -0.95
C ALA A 374 5.08 41.04 -1.91
N MET A 375 6.39 40.85 -2.13
CA MET A 375 7.18 41.67 -3.06
C MET A 375 6.71 41.57 -4.52
N LEU A 376 6.33 40.37 -4.97
CA LEU A 376 6.00 40.09 -6.37
C LEU A 376 4.50 40.25 -6.70
N THR A 377 3.60 40.23 -5.71
CA THR A 377 2.15 40.37 -5.95
C THR A 377 1.58 41.75 -5.61
N ASN A 378 2.19 42.47 -4.65
CA ASN A 378 1.76 43.83 -4.30
C ASN A 378 2.38 44.87 -5.25
N ASP A 379 1.83 46.08 -5.32
CA ASP A 379 2.36 47.19 -6.16
C ASP A 379 3.70 47.77 -5.64
N MET A 380 4.68 46.89 -5.46
CA MET A 380 6.06 47.20 -5.10
C MET A 380 6.91 47.30 -6.37
N LYS A 381 8.10 47.92 -6.28
CA LYS A 381 8.99 48.12 -7.44
C LYS A 381 9.36 46.80 -8.11
N GLU A 382 9.47 45.75 -7.31
CA GLU A 382 9.82 44.38 -7.67
C GLU A 382 8.72 43.69 -8.48
N LYS A 383 7.44 44.13 -8.40
CA LYS A 383 6.37 43.59 -9.23
C LYS A 383 6.53 43.94 -10.71
N ASN A 384 7.01 45.16 -10.99
CA ASN A 384 7.21 45.69 -12.34
C ASN A 384 8.66 45.46 -12.86
N SER A 385 9.53 44.94 -12.00
CA SER A 385 10.91 44.60 -12.32
C SER A 385 11.08 43.08 -12.38
N ASN A 386 11.90 42.57 -13.28
CA ASN A 386 12.34 41.17 -13.23
C ASN A 386 13.61 41.00 -12.39
N ILE A 387 13.95 41.99 -11.57
CA ILE A 387 15.14 42.01 -10.71
C ILE A 387 14.73 42.31 -9.26
N ILE A 388 15.18 41.47 -8.32
CA ILE A 388 15.06 41.66 -6.87
C ILE A 388 16.46 41.90 -6.30
N GLN A 389 16.67 43.04 -5.64
CA GLN A 389 17.95 43.36 -4.99
C GLN A 389 17.99 42.81 -3.57
N LEU A 390 19.06 42.11 -3.22
CA LEU A 390 19.32 41.45 -1.94
C LEU A 390 20.71 41.85 -1.43
N ASP A 391 20.94 43.16 -1.31
CA ASP A 391 22.24 43.75 -0.96
C ASP A 391 22.73 43.36 0.45
N ASP A 392 21.82 42.89 1.32
CA ASP A 392 22.10 42.49 2.70
C ASP A 392 22.46 41.00 2.85
N LEU A 393 22.43 40.22 1.75
CA LEU A 393 22.72 38.79 1.77
C LEU A 393 24.00 38.47 1.00
N GLU A 394 24.79 37.56 1.55
CA GLU A 394 25.97 37.01 0.88
C GLU A 394 25.57 36.01 -0.22
N ASP A 395 26.43 35.88 -1.24
CA ASP A 395 26.18 35.01 -2.41
C ASP A 395 25.85 33.57 -2.02
N GLU A 396 26.57 33.04 -1.02
CA GLU A 396 26.37 31.68 -0.53
C GLU A 396 25.03 31.51 0.18
N THR A 397 24.61 32.52 0.96
CA THR A 397 23.29 32.53 1.61
C THR A 397 22.16 32.53 0.59
N VAL A 398 22.26 33.34 -0.47
CA VAL A 398 21.25 33.39 -1.53
C VAL A 398 21.21 32.07 -2.30
N GLN A 399 22.36 31.46 -2.57
CA GLN A 399 22.44 30.15 -3.23
C GLN A 399 21.80 29.04 -2.40
N GLN A 400 22.07 29.00 -1.09
CA GLN A 400 21.45 28.03 -0.18
C GLN A 400 19.94 28.28 0.00
N LEU A 401 19.52 29.55 0.10
CA LEU A 401 18.12 29.92 0.14
C LEU A 401 17.38 29.41 -1.10
N LEU A 402 17.92 29.66 -2.29
CA LEU A 402 17.34 29.16 -3.53
C LEU A 402 17.33 27.63 -3.57
N LEU A 403 18.41 26.95 -3.19
CA LEU A 403 18.42 25.49 -3.11
C LEU A 403 17.32 24.96 -2.19
N PHE A 404 17.14 25.56 -1.01
CA PHE A 404 16.10 25.18 -0.08
C PHE A 404 14.70 25.40 -0.67
N LEU A 405 14.44 26.56 -1.28
CA LEU A 405 13.12 26.86 -1.85
C LEU A 405 12.71 25.89 -2.97
N TYR A 406 13.66 25.33 -3.73
CA TYR A 406 13.37 24.39 -4.82
C TYR A 406 13.41 22.93 -4.41
N THR A 407 14.08 22.59 -3.30
CA THR A 407 14.43 21.18 -3.01
C THR A 407 14.09 20.73 -1.60
N ASP A 408 13.66 21.63 -0.72
CA ASP A 408 13.48 21.41 0.73
C ASP A 408 14.71 20.80 1.42
N LYS A 409 15.91 21.00 0.84
CA LYS A 409 17.19 20.55 1.38
C LYS A 409 18.18 21.70 1.52
N LEU A 410 19.04 21.57 2.51
CA LEU A 410 20.25 22.37 2.71
C LEU A 410 21.42 21.40 2.63
N GLU A 411 22.37 21.63 1.72
CA GLU A 411 23.47 20.69 1.51
C GLU A 411 24.69 20.95 2.40
N ASN A 412 24.71 22.02 3.22
CA ASN A 412 25.70 22.23 4.27
C ASN A 412 25.16 23.18 5.34
N LEU A 413 25.03 22.69 6.58
CA LEU A 413 24.94 23.47 7.81
C LEU A 413 25.85 22.83 8.86
#